data_AF-A0A9P4XVV8-F1
#
_entry.id   AF-A0A9P4XVV8-F1
#
_cell.length_a   1.000
_cell.length_b   1.000
_cell.length_c   1.000
_cell.angle_alpha   90.00
_cell.angle_beta   90.00
_cell.angle_gamma   90.00
#
_symmetry.space_group_name_H-M   'P 1'
#
loop_
_entity.id
_entity.type
_entity.pdbx_description
1 polymer ?
#
loop_
_entity_poly.entity_id
_entity_poly.type
_entity_poly.pdbx_seq_one_letter_code
_entity_poly.pdbx_strand_id
1 'polypeptide(L)' 'ACREYGMAVPVFHIFSDRRGGRTAWSSRVTVCGQTVSARYWYDGKNLNNAREDAAEVALNCIQAS' A
#
# COMPACT_ATOMS: atom_id res chain seq x y z
N ALA A 1 3.81 -16.08 -2.30
CA ALA A 1 2.56 -15.52 -1.73
C ALA A 1 1.44 -15.42 -2.78
N CYS A 2 1.00 -14.25 -3.29
CA CYS A 2 -0.23 -14.15 -4.11
C CYS A 2 -0.29 -15.09 -5.34
N ARG A 3 0.79 -15.20 -6.11
CA ARG A 3 0.87 -16.07 -7.29
C ARG A 3 0.74 -17.56 -6.96
N GLU A 4 1.27 -17.99 -5.82
CA GLU A 4 1.15 -19.40 -5.36
C GLU A 4 -0.30 -19.76 -5.03
N TYR A 5 -1.09 -18.77 -4.60
CA TYR A 5 -2.52 -18.94 -4.33
C TYR A 5 -3.42 -18.67 -5.56
N GLY A 6 -2.85 -18.51 -6.76
CA GLY A 6 -3.61 -18.20 -7.97
C GLY A 6 -4.30 -16.83 -7.96
N MET A 7 -3.92 -15.95 -7.02
CA MET A 7 -4.49 -14.61 -6.90
C MET A 7 -3.87 -13.68 -7.93
N ALA A 8 -4.64 -12.67 -8.34
CA ALA A 8 -4.14 -11.58 -9.14
C ALA A 8 -2.94 -10.89 -8.46
N VAL A 9 -1.98 -10.44 -9.26
CA VAL A 9 -0.81 -9.72 -8.76
C VAL A 9 -1.26 -8.42 -8.07
N PRO A 10 -0.77 -8.11 -6.86
CA PRO A 10 -1.11 -6.88 -6.17
C PRO A 10 -0.76 -5.64 -7.00
N VAL A 11 -1.71 -4.72 -7.13
CA VAL A 11 -1.50 -3.45 -7.85
C VAL A 11 -1.35 -2.32 -6.85
N PHE A 12 -0.18 -1.68 -6.85
CA PHE A 12 0.13 -0.55 -5.97
C PHE A 12 -0.08 0.78 -6.68
N HIS A 13 -0.68 1.74 -5.97
CA HIS A 13 -0.78 3.12 -6.39
C HIS A 13 -0.15 4.03 -5.35
N ILE A 14 0.91 4.73 -5.76
CA ILE A 14 1.56 5.77 -4.97
C ILE A 14 0.86 7.10 -5.25
N PHE A 15 0.60 7.87 -4.19
CA PHE A 15 0.03 9.21 -4.30
C PHE A 15 0.68 10.15 -3.29
N SER A 16 0.60 11.45 -3.56
CA SER A 16 1.27 12.49 -2.79
C SER A 16 0.31 13.59 -2.34
N ASP A 17 0.64 14.21 -1.21
CA ASP A 17 -0.06 15.35 -0.62
C ASP A 17 0.96 16.46 -0.31
N ARG A 18 0.70 17.68 -0.80
CA ARG A 18 1.62 18.81 -0.60
C ARG A 18 1.28 19.52 0.71
N ARG A 19 2.17 19.40 1.70
CA ARG A 19 2.03 19.94 3.05
C ARG A 19 2.97 21.12 3.26
N GLY A 20 2.62 22.24 2.66
CA GLY A 20 3.44 23.46 2.63
C GLY A 20 4.75 23.22 1.87
N GLY A 21 5.88 23.37 2.56
CA GLY A 21 7.22 23.18 1.99
C GLY A 21 7.66 21.72 1.82
N ARG A 22 6.86 20.75 2.27
CA ARG A 22 7.16 19.31 2.16
C ARG A 22 6.08 18.58 1.36
N THR A 23 6.45 17.47 0.73
CA THR A 23 5.50 16.57 0.06
C THR A 23 5.46 15.26 0.84
N ALA A 24 4.28 14.93 1.34
CA ALA A 24 3.99 13.65 1.97
C ALA A 24 3.57 12.64 0.89
N TRP A 25 3.99 11.38 1.04
CA TRP A 25 3.68 10.30 0.11
C TRP A 25 3.02 9.14 0.84
N SER A 26 2.08 8.47 0.18
CA SER A 26 1.45 7.26 0.70
C SER A 26 1.14 6.29 -0.44
N SER A 27 0.62 5.12 -0.11
CA SER A 27 0.32 4.05 -1.05
C SER A 27 -1.03 3.42 -0.75
N ARG A 28 -1.68 2.89 -1.78
CA ARG A 28 -2.76 1.91 -1.66
C ARG A 28 -2.44 0.67 -2.50
N VAL A 29 -2.92 -0.49 -2.08
CA VAL A 29 -2.76 -1.74 -2.81
C VAL A 29 -4.12 -2.38 -3.05
N THR A 30 -4.31 -2.91 -4.26
CA THR A 30 -5.49 -3.72 -4.60
C THR A 30 -5.10 -5.19 -4.62
N VAL A 31 -5.75 -6.00 -3.78
CA VAL A 31 -5.60 -7.47 -3.71
C VAL A 31 -6.98 -8.09 -3.68
N CYS A 32 -7.24 -9.09 -4.53
CA CYS A 32 -8.53 -9.79 -4.60
C CYS A 32 -9.75 -8.86 -4.74
N GLY A 33 -9.62 -7.75 -5.47
CA GLY A 33 -10.69 -6.76 -5.67
C GLY A 33 -10.91 -5.81 -4.48
N GLN A 34 -10.21 -6.00 -3.36
CA GLN A 34 -10.23 -5.09 -2.22
C GLN A 34 -9.06 -4.11 -2.31
N THR A 35 -9.34 -2.82 -2.12
CA THR A 35 -8.31 -1.78 -2.05
C THR A 35 -8.12 -1.36 -0.61
N VAL A 36 -6.88 -1.41 -0.13
CA VAL A 36 -6.49 -0.94 1.20
C VAL A 36 -5.39 0.10 1.09
N SER A 37 -5.35 1.03 2.04
CA SER A 37 -4.36 2.11 2.09
C SER A 37 -3.32 1.84 3.17
N ALA A 38 -2.12 2.35 2.97
CA ALA A 38 -1.10 2.47 4.01
C ALA A 38 -1.65 3.28 5.19
N ARG A 39 -1.16 2.97 6.39
CA ARG A 39 -1.52 3.63 7.66
C ARG A 39 -0.90 5.03 7.74
N TYR A 40 0.29 5.21 7.16
CA TYR A 40 1.08 6.42 7.35
C TYR A 40 1.44 7.15 6.06
N TRP A 41 1.99 8.35 6.26
CA TRP A 41 2.59 9.18 5.23
C TRP A 41 4.10 9.22 5.41
N TYR A 42 4.82 9.22 4.30
CA TYR A 42 6.26 9.06 4.23
C TYR A 42 6.90 10.19 3.41
N ASP A 43 8.18 10.44 3.64
CA ASP A 43 8.97 11.27 2.72
C ASP A 43 9.16 10.55 1.37
N GLY A 44 9.39 11.31 0.29
CA GLY A 44 9.56 10.75 -1.07
C GLY A 44 10.75 9.78 -1.23
N LYS A 45 11.70 9.77 -0.29
CA LYS A 45 12.78 8.77 -0.24
C LYS A 45 12.34 7.41 0.31
N ASN A 46 11.17 7.36 0.96
CA ASN A 46 10.64 6.20 1.69
C ASN A 46 9.38 5.63 1.01
N LEU A 47 9.28 5.70 -0.32
CA LEU A 47 8.11 5.17 -1.06
C LEU A 47 7.95 3.65 -0.90
N ASN A 48 9.06 2.93 -0.70
CA ASN A 48 9.00 1.50 -0.45
C ASN A 48 8.30 1.19 0.88
N ASN A 49 8.58 1.96 1.94
CA ASN A 49 7.89 1.83 3.21
C ASN A 49 6.37 2.06 3.06
N ALA A 50 5.95 3.00 2.21
CA ALA A 50 4.52 3.19 1.92
C ALA A 50 3.90 1.95 1.25
N ARG A 51 4.62 1.29 0.33
CA ARG A 51 4.15 0.05 -0.31
C ARG A 51 4.08 -1.11 0.68
N GLU A 52 5.13 -1.31 1.48
CA GLU A 52 5.20 -2.35 2.49
C GLU A 52 4.09 -2.18 3.53
N ASP A 53 3.83 -0.95 3.97
CA ASP A 53 2.75 -0.62 4.90
C ASP A 53 1.37 -1.00 4.32
N ALA A 54 1.07 -0.60 3.08
CA ALA A 54 -0.17 -1.00 2.41
C ALA A 54 -0.28 -2.53 2.23
N ALA A 55 0.84 -3.22 1.96
CA ALA A 55 0.88 -4.68 1.82
C ALA A 55 0.63 -5.40 3.15
N GLU A 56 1.21 -4.91 4.25
CA GLU A 56 1.00 -5.44 5.59
C GLU A 56 -0.47 -5.30 6.01
N VAL A 57 -1.08 -4.14 5.75
CA VAL A 57 -2.52 -3.93 5.97
C VAL A 57 -3.35 -4.92 5.13
N ALA A 58 -3.03 -5.09 3.85
CA ALA A 58 -3.76 -6.03 2.98
C ALA A 58 -3.68 -7.46 3.49
N LEU A 59 -2.48 -7.90 3.90
CA LEU A 59 -2.26 -9.23 4.43
C LEU A 59 -3.06 -9.46 5.70
N ASN A 60 -3.03 -8.51 6.63
CA ASN A 60 -3.82 -8.58 7.87
C ASN A 60 -5.33 -8.63 7.58
N CYS A 61 -5.83 -7.86 6.61
CA CYS A 61 -7.23 -7.91 6.20
C CYS A 61 -7.65 -9.27 5.65
N ILE A 62 -6.80 -9.91 4.83
CA ILE A 62 -7.08 -11.22 4.22
C ILE A 62 -6.91 -12.36 5.23
N GLN A 63 -5.97 -12.26 6.16
CA GLN A 63 -5.74 -13.29 7.19
C GLN A 63 -6.79 -13.25 8.31
N ALA A 64 -7.44 -12.11 8.53
CA ALA A 64 -8.48 -11.95 9.54
C ALA A 64 -9.87 -12.41 9.08
N SER A 65 -10.01 -12.86 7.82
CA SER A 65 -11.23 -13.38 7.19
C SER A 65 -11.17 -14.88 6.98
#